data_AF-A0A7G6RL41-F1
#
_entry.id   AF-A0A7G6RL41-F1
#
_cell.length_a   1.000
_cell.length_b   1.000
_cell.length_c   1.000
_cell.angle_alpha   90.00
_cell.angle_beta   90.00
_cell.angle_gamma   90.00
#
_symmetry.space_group_name_H-M   'P 1'
#
loop_
_entity.id
_entity.type
_entity.pdbx_description
1 polymer ?
#
loop_
_entity_poly.entity_id
_entity_poly.type
_entity_poly.pdbx_seq_one_letter_code
_entity_poly.pdbx_strand_id
1 'polypeptide(L)'
;MAMNIARRYQAAKDKNRAVNKELSRVLEQIVTGTLPKPRKPSGRPPSGKATIAISLRIAPDVLEFYKSTGEGWQTRMNDALRKAA
;
A
#
# COMPACT_ATOMS: atom_id res chain seq x y z
N MET A 1 33.80 -11.27 36.33
CA MET A 1 32.46 -10.79 35.93
C MET A 1 32.35 -10.52 34.42
N ALA A 2 32.87 -11.41 33.55
CA ALA A 2 32.97 -11.19 32.10
C ALA A 2 32.42 -12.35 31.22
N MET A 3 31.65 -13.28 31.78
CA MET A 3 31.15 -14.46 31.05
C MET A 3 29.70 -14.36 30.56
N ASN A 4 29.00 -13.23 30.75
CA ASN A 4 27.58 -13.11 30.43
C ASN A 4 27.29 -12.50 29.05
N ILE A 5 28.24 -11.77 28.46
CA ILE A 5 28.05 -11.06 27.18
C ILE A 5 28.26 -12.03 26.00
N ALA A 6 29.33 -12.85 26.02
CA ALA A 6 29.63 -13.80 24.95
C ALA A 6 28.53 -14.86 24.77
N ARG A 7 27.94 -15.36 25.86
CA ARG A 7 26.84 -16.33 25.82
C ARG A 7 25.58 -15.74 25.19
N ARG A 8 25.24 -14.48 25.52
CA ARG A 8 24.11 -13.75 24.92
C ARG A 8 24.33 -13.47 23.43
N TYR A 9 25.58 -13.18 23.04
CA TYR A 9 25.96 -12.98 21.64
C TYR A 9 25.81 -14.27 20.81
N GLN A 10 26.32 -15.41 21.30
CA GLN A 10 26.17 -16.68 20.59
C GLN A 10 24.71 -17.10 20.49
N ALA A 11 23.94 -16.98 21.56
CA ALA A 11 22.50 -17.28 21.54
C ALA A 11 21.73 -16.40 20.53
N ALA A 12 22.11 -15.13 20.36
CA ALA A 12 21.52 -14.26 19.35
C ALA A 12 21.91 -14.67 17.93
N LYS A 13 23.16 -15.10 17.71
CA LYS A 13 23.65 -15.58 16.43
C LYS A 13 22.96 -16.90 16.01
N ASP A 14 22.78 -17.81 16.96
CA ASP A 14 22.10 -19.09 16.72
C ASP A 14 20.61 -18.89 16.40
N LYS A 15 19.95 -17.96 17.10
CA LYS A 15 18.58 -17.55 16.77
C LYS A 15 18.48 -16.98 15.36
N ASN A 16 19.37 -16.07 14.98
CA ASN A 16 19.36 -15.49 13.62
C ASN A 16 19.61 -16.56 12.55
N ARG A 17 20.49 -17.54 12.82
CA ARG A 17 20.75 -18.67 11.92
C ARG A 17 19.52 -19.56 11.74
N ALA A 18 18.81 -19.85 12.84
CA ALA A 18 17.58 -20.64 12.79
C ALA A 18 16.48 -19.90 11.99
N VAL A 19 16.28 -18.62 12.26
CA VAL A 19 15.32 -17.79 11.51
C VAL A 19 15.66 -17.74 10.02
N ASN A 20 16.93 -17.55 9.67
CA ASN A 20 17.34 -17.48 8.27
C ASN A 20 17.15 -18.83 7.55
N LYS A 21 17.35 -19.95 8.24
CA LYS A 21 17.10 -21.30 7.71
C LYS A 21 15.61 -21.53 7.42
N GLU A 22 14.73 -21.12 8.33
CA GLU A 22 13.28 -21.22 8.12
C GLU A 22 12.81 -20.30 6.99
N LEU A 23 13.37 -19.09 6.87
CA LEU A 23 13.10 -18.18 5.75
C LEU A 23 13.51 -18.81 4.42
N SER A 24 14.70 -19.40 4.30
CA SER A 24 15.14 -20.10 3.09
C SER A 24 14.18 -21.23 2.70
N ARG A 25 13.73 -22.02 3.68
CA ARG A 25 12.77 -23.12 3.46
C ARG A 25 11.43 -22.61 2.92
N VAL A 26 10.90 -21.54 3.49
CA VAL A 26 9.64 -20.94 3.03
C VAL A 26 9.80 -20.37 1.61
N LEU A 27 10.92 -19.72 1.32
CA LEU A 27 11.23 -19.20 -0.01
C LEU A 27 11.31 -20.32 -1.06
N GLU A 28 11.98 -21.44 -0.75
CA GLU A 28 12.04 -22.61 -1.63
C GLU A 28 10.65 -23.19 -1.90
N GLN A 29 9.78 -23.26 -0.89
CA GLN A 29 8.40 -23.74 -1.05
C GLN A 29 7.53 -22.80 -1.89
N ILE A 30 7.76 -21.49 -1.82
CA ILE A 30 7.09 -20.49 -2.67
C ILE A 30 7.54 -20.64 -4.13
N VAL A 31 8.86 -20.79 -4.37
CA VAL A 31 9.42 -20.96 -5.72
C VAL A 31 8.96 -22.26 -6.36
N THR A 32 8.92 -23.35 -5.59
CA THR A 32 8.46 -24.67 -6.05
C THR A 32 6.92 -24.73 -6.20
N GLY A 33 6.20 -23.67 -5.79
CA GLY A 33 4.74 -23.58 -5.92
C GLY A 33 3.96 -24.47 -4.95
N THR A 34 4.62 -25.01 -3.93
CA THR A 34 4.02 -25.88 -2.90
C THR A 34 3.16 -25.09 -1.91
N LEU A 35 3.43 -23.78 -1.75
CA LEU A 35 2.61 -22.86 -0.95
C LEU A 35 1.67 -22.03 -1.83
N PRO A 36 0.43 -21.78 -1.39
CA PRO A 36 -0.50 -20.93 -2.11
C PRO A 36 0.05 -19.49 -2.18
N LYS A 37 0.14 -18.95 -3.40
CA LYS A 37 0.54 -17.55 -3.63
C LYS A 37 -0.43 -16.63 -2.87
N PRO A 38 0.06 -15.56 -2.21
CA PRO A 38 -0.82 -14.58 -1.59
C PRO A 38 -1.79 -14.06 -2.64
N ARG A 39 -3.08 -14.01 -2.29
CA ARG A 39 -4.11 -13.47 -3.18
C ARG A 39 -3.71 -12.04 -3.52
N LYS A 40 -3.56 -11.76 -4.82
CA LYS A 40 -3.32 -10.40 -5.31
C LYS A 40 -4.45 -9.51 -4.74
N PRO A 41 -4.16 -8.35 -4.15
CA PRO A 41 -5.21 -7.49 -3.61
C PRO A 41 -6.24 -7.22 -4.70
N SER A 42 -7.49 -7.51 -4.38
CA SER A 42 -8.65 -7.32 -5.25
C SER A 42 -8.89 -5.82 -5.42
N GLY A 43 -8.14 -5.18 -6.30
CA GLY A 43 -8.26 -3.77 -6.65
C GLY A 43 -8.44 -3.59 -8.15
N ARG A 44 -9.07 -2.47 -8.54
CA ARG A 44 -9.12 -2.04 -9.95
C ARG A 44 -7.68 -2.04 -10.49
N PRO A 45 -7.38 -2.70 -11.63
CA PRO A 45 -6.06 -2.59 -12.24
C PRO A 45 -5.69 -1.10 -12.38
N PRO A 46 -4.44 -0.72 -12.08
CA PRO A 46 -3.99 0.67 -12.18
C PRO A 46 -4.29 1.20 -13.59
N SER A 47 -5.31 2.04 -13.70
CA SER A 47 -5.63 2.72 -14.95
C SER A 47 -4.70 3.93 -15.05
N GLY A 48 -4.02 4.11 -16.19
CA GLY A 48 -3.20 5.29 -16.44
C GLY A 48 -3.99 6.62 -16.50
N LYS A 49 -5.32 6.57 -16.33
CA LYS A 49 -6.23 7.72 -16.33
C LYS A 49 -6.98 7.90 -15.00
N ALA A 50 -6.46 7.34 -13.91
CA ALA A 50 -7.10 7.49 -12.60
C ALA A 50 -7.10 8.96 -12.14
N THR A 51 -8.22 9.43 -11.58
CA THR A 51 -8.29 10.74 -10.92
C THR A 51 -7.38 10.75 -9.70
N ILE A 52 -6.54 11.78 -9.58
CA ILE A 52 -5.62 11.93 -8.45
C ILE A 52 -6.32 12.76 -7.36
N ALA A 53 -6.37 12.22 -6.15
CA ALA A 53 -6.87 12.96 -4.99
C ALA A 53 -5.84 14.00 -4.57
N ILE A 54 -6.23 15.28 -4.59
CA ILE A 54 -5.40 16.41 -4.15
C ILE A 54 -6.18 17.25 -3.13
N SER A 55 -5.44 17.99 -2.30
CA SER A 55 -6.03 19.02 -1.44
C SER A 55 -6.02 20.36 -2.18
N LEU A 56 -7.16 20.76 -2.73
CA LEU A 56 -7.35 22.03 -3.45
C LEU A 56 -8.29 22.93 -2.64
N ARG A 57 -7.96 24.24 -2.56
CA ARG A 57 -8.85 25.26 -1.99
C ARG A 57 -9.73 25.82 -3.11
N ILE A 58 -11.04 25.74 -2.92
CA ILE A 58 -12.07 26.27 -3.83
C ILE A 58 -12.93 27.27 -3.05
N ALA A 59 -13.43 28.30 -3.73
CA ALA A 59 -14.37 29.25 -3.14
C ALA A 59 -15.63 28.53 -2.62
N PRO A 60 -16.18 28.89 -1.44
CA PRO A 60 -17.27 28.15 -0.81
C PRO A 60 -18.56 28.11 -1.65
N ASP A 61 -18.88 29.22 -2.31
CA ASP A 61 -20.02 29.40 -3.20
C ASP A 61 -19.97 28.44 -4.40
N VAL A 62 -18.80 28.28 -5.01
CA VAL A 62 -18.58 27.34 -6.11
C VAL A 62 -18.79 25.90 -5.64
N LEU A 63 -18.26 25.55 -4.47
CA LEU A 63 -18.44 24.20 -3.90
C LEU A 63 -19.91 23.91 -3.58
N GLU A 64 -20.62 24.88 -3.02
CA GLU A 64 -22.05 24.78 -2.70
C GLU A 64 -22.90 24.63 -3.96
N PHE A 65 -22.63 25.44 -4.99
CA PHE A 65 -23.26 25.33 -6.30
C PHE A 65 -23.16 23.90 -6.84
N TYR A 66 -21.96 23.33 -6.91
CA TYR A 66 -21.81 21.96 -7.40
C TYR A 66 -22.51 20.95 -6.50
N LYS A 67 -22.35 21.02 -5.17
CA LYS A 67 -23.04 20.10 -4.24
C LYS A 67 -24.56 20.11 -4.40
N SER A 68 -25.16 21.26 -4.67
CA SER A 68 -26.61 21.39 -4.89
C SER A 68 -27.10 20.65 -6.14
N THR A 69 -26.21 20.33 -7.10
CA THR A 69 -26.56 19.55 -8.29
C THR A 69 -26.88 18.08 -7.98
N GLY A 70 -26.60 17.61 -6.76
CA GLY A 70 -26.91 16.26 -6.29
C GLY A 70 -25.77 15.26 -6.53
N GLU A 71 -26.12 13.98 -6.65
CA GLU A 71 -25.16 12.89 -6.85
C GLU A 71 -24.28 13.15 -8.10
N GLY A 72 -23.00 12.80 -8.02
CA GLY A 72 -22.06 13.02 -9.11
C GLY A 72 -21.62 14.47 -9.31
N TRP A 73 -21.87 15.37 -8.36
CA TRP A 73 -21.39 16.76 -8.43
C TRP A 73 -19.87 16.89 -8.63
N GLN A 74 -19.08 15.97 -8.05
CA GLN A 74 -17.62 15.95 -8.23
C GLN A 74 -17.22 15.65 -9.68
N THR A 75 -17.93 14.72 -10.34
CA THR A 75 -17.73 14.43 -11.76
C THR A 75 -18.04 15.64 -12.62
N ARG A 76 -19.17 16.32 -12.34
CA ARG A 76 -19.55 17.57 -13.03
C ARG A 76 -18.52 18.69 -12.83
N MET A 77 -17.99 18.84 -11.61
CA MET A 77 -16.92 19.80 -11.32
C MET A 77 -15.63 19.46 -12.07
N ASN A 78 -15.24 18.18 -12.11
CA ASN A 78 -14.08 17.72 -12.86
C ASN A 78 -14.23 17.94 -14.38
N ASP A 79 -15.44 17.75 -14.93
CA ASP A 79 -15.70 18.04 -16.35
C ASP A 79 -15.61 19.54 -16.66
N ALA A 80 -16.04 20.41 -15.75
CA ALA A 80 -15.85 21.85 -15.89
C ALA A 80 -14.35 22.23 -15.87
N LEU A 81 -13.57 21.63 -14.96
CA LEU A 81 -12.12 21.84 -14.91
C LEU A 81 -11.42 21.37 -16.19
N ARG A 82 -11.88 20.27 -16.79
CA ARG A 82 -11.35 19.76 -18.07
C ARG A 82 -11.64 20.69 -19.25
N LYS A 83 -12.79 21.36 -19.24
CA LYS A 83 -13.17 22.32 -20.30
C LYS A 83 -12.40 23.63 -20.22
N ALA A 84 -11.91 23.99 -19.03
CA ALA A 84 -11.18 25.23 -18.79
C ALA A 84 -9.64 25.10 -18.93
N ALA A 85 -9.14 23.88 -19.11
CA ALA A 85 -7.72 23.57 -19.35
C ALA A 85 -7.40 23.60 -20.85
#